data_AF-A0A157Z663-F1
#
_entry.id   AF-A0A157Z663-F1
#
_cell.length_a   1.000
_cell.length_b   1.000
_cell.length_c   1.000
_cell.angle_alpha   90.00
_cell.angle_beta   90.00
_cell.angle_gamma   90.00
#
_symmetry.space_group_name_H-M   'P 1'
#
loop_
_entity.id
_entity.type
_entity.pdbx_description
1 polymer ?
#
loop_
_entity_poly.entity_id
_entity_poly.type
_entity_poly.pdbx_seq_one_letter_code
_entity_poly.pdbx_strand_id
1 'polypeptide(L)'
;MIEAAQFVEAARERGFDWYAGVPCSFLTPFINYVLQDESLHYVSAANEGDAVALIAGVALGGGKTRRGIAMMQNSGLGNAVSPLTSLTWTFRLPQLLIVTWRGQPGVHDEPQHALMGPITPQMLETMDIPWELFPTEADQIGPALDRATEYMDRTGRPYALVMQKGSVAPYELKKTGLSGVRANAHPASVQRFDGERVTRHDALQKVIANTPKDSTVVLASTGFCGRELYAIDDRENQLYLVGSMGCVTPMALGLALSRPDLTVIALDGDGAALMRMGAFATLGAYGPPNLVHLLLDNGAHESTGGQATVSREVDFASIASACGYALALDGDDIGVIDRLFEAKDVDGVRFARLSIRTGTPGDLPRPKITPEDVRARLQQHLGDR
;
A
#
# COMPACT_ATOMS: atom_id res chain seq x y z
N MET A 1 5.56 -25.24 20.23
CA MET A 1 5.25 -24.74 18.86
C MET A 1 3.75 -24.72 18.71
N ILE A 2 3.19 -23.67 18.11
CA ILE A 2 1.73 -23.52 17.98
C ILE A 2 1.24 -24.01 16.62
N GLU A 3 -0.04 -24.31 16.50
CA GLU A 3 -0.72 -24.46 15.21
C GLU A 3 -1.06 -23.08 14.63
N ALA A 4 -1.02 -22.94 13.30
CA ALA A 4 -1.36 -21.66 12.64
C ALA A 4 -2.76 -21.16 13.02
N ALA A 5 -3.73 -22.08 13.11
CA ALA A 5 -5.11 -21.79 13.52
C ALA A 5 -5.19 -21.11 14.89
N GLN A 6 -4.37 -21.54 15.87
CA GLN A 6 -4.43 -20.98 17.23
C GLN A 6 -4.13 -19.48 17.25
N PHE A 7 -3.18 -19.03 16.42
CA PHE A 7 -2.85 -17.61 16.31
C PHE A 7 -3.83 -16.87 15.41
N VAL A 8 -4.16 -17.42 14.23
CA VAL A 8 -5.03 -16.73 13.27
C VAL A 8 -6.42 -16.48 13.85
N GLU A 9 -7.01 -17.45 14.55
CA GLU A 9 -8.32 -17.26 15.18
C GLU A 9 -8.27 -16.25 16.33
N ALA A 10 -7.25 -16.32 17.19
CA ALA A 10 -7.05 -15.32 18.26
C ALA A 10 -6.80 -13.91 17.71
N ALA A 11 -6.12 -13.80 16.57
CA ALA A 11 -5.92 -12.52 15.87
C ALA A 11 -7.23 -12.03 15.25
N ARG A 12 -8.02 -12.91 14.62
CA ARG A 12 -9.34 -12.59 14.05
C ARG A 12 -10.28 -12.02 15.11
N GLU A 13 -10.31 -12.58 16.32
CA GLU A 13 -11.10 -12.05 17.45
C GLU A 13 -10.76 -10.60 17.80
N ARG A 14 -9.56 -10.13 17.43
CA ARG A 14 -9.05 -8.77 17.66
C ARG A 14 -9.12 -7.89 16.40
N GLY A 15 -9.83 -8.36 15.37
CA GLY A 15 -10.05 -7.65 14.12
C GLY A 15 -8.95 -7.80 13.08
N PHE A 16 -7.98 -8.70 13.26
CA PHE A 16 -7.01 -8.99 12.20
C PHE A 16 -7.59 -9.95 11.16
N ASP A 17 -8.17 -9.39 10.11
CA ASP A 17 -8.74 -10.10 8.96
C ASP A 17 -7.95 -9.87 7.65
N TRP A 18 -7.02 -8.90 7.64
CA TRP A 18 -6.17 -8.60 6.49
C TRP A 18 -4.72 -9.03 6.69
N TYR A 19 -4.17 -9.64 5.65
CA TYR A 19 -2.80 -10.11 5.59
C TYR A 19 -2.17 -9.67 4.26
N ALA A 20 -0.93 -9.20 4.30
CA ALA A 20 -0.16 -8.95 3.10
C ALA A 20 1.30 -9.27 3.33
N GLY A 21 2.01 -9.75 2.32
CA GLY A 21 3.42 -10.05 2.49
C GLY A 21 4.09 -10.65 1.28
N VAL A 22 5.40 -10.85 1.45
CA VAL A 22 6.24 -11.66 0.56
C VAL A 22 6.51 -13.00 1.27
N PRO A 23 6.30 -14.16 0.61
CA PRO A 23 6.45 -15.46 1.25
C PRO A 23 7.85 -15.72 1.84
N CYS A 24 7.88 -16.38 2.99
CA CYS A 24 9.07 -16.91 3.63
C CYS A 24 8.77 -18.32 4.16
N SER A 25 9.76 -19.23 4.19
CA SER A 25 9.47 -20.61 4.61
C SER A 25 9.03 -20.76 6.07
N PHE A 26 9.35 -19.81 6.96
CA PHE A 26 8.80 -19.83 8.33
C PHE A 26 7.34 -19.36 8.36
N LEU A 27 6.91 -18.54 7.40
CA LEU A 27 5.52 -18.07 7.26
C LEU A 27 4.63 -19.07 6.52
N THR A 28 5.19 -20.07 5.84
CA THR A 28 4.43 -21.00 5.00
C THR A 28 3.20 -21.58 5.70
N PRO A 29 3.26 -22.08 6.95
CA PRO A 29 2.06 -22.59 7.61
C PRO A 29 0.98 -21.53 7.83
N PHE A 30 1.39 -20.30 8.17
CA PHE A 30 0.50 -19.16 8.35
C PHE A 30 -0.19 -18.77 7.05
N ILE A 31 0.60 -18.55 6.00
CA ILE A 31 0.11 -18.15 4.68
C ILE A 31 -0.84 -19.24 4.16
N ASN A 32 -0.48 -20.52 4.32
CA ASN A 32 -1.32 -21.63 3.87
C ASN A 32 -2.65 -21.68 4.61
N TYR A 33 -2.68 -21.40 5.92
CA TYR A 33 -3.94 -21.33 6.66
C TYR A 33 -4.82 -20.18 6.17
N VAL A 34 -4.25 -18.97 6.09
CA VAL A 34 -4.98 -17.76 5.68
C VAL A 34 -5.54 -17.91 4.25
N LEU A 35 -4.77 -18.45 3.31
CA LEU A 35 -5.21 -18.66 1.92
C LEU A 35 -6.40 -19.63 1.79
N GLN A 36 -6.61 -20.49 2.78
CA GLN A 36 -7.64 -21.52 2.75
C GLN A 36 -8.90 -21.13 3.53
N ASP A 37 -8.92 -19.95 4.15
CA ASP A 37 -10.07 -19.39 4.83
C ASP A 37 -10.66 -18.22 4.02
N GLU A 38 -11.85 -18.42 3.45
CA GLU A 38 -12.52 -17.44 2.59
C GLU A 38 -13.01 -16.19 3.34
N SER A 39 -13.01 -16.21 4.67
CA SER A 39 -13.33 -15.04 5.50
C SER A 39 -12.13 -14.12 5.76
N LEU A 40 -10.92 -14.55 5.38
CA LEU A 40 -9.69 -13.77 5.51
C LEU A 40 -9.23 -13.24 4.16
N HIS A 41 -8.45 -12.17 4.21
CA HIS A 41 -7.88 -11.55 3.02
C HIS A 41 -6.36 -11.69 3.05
N TYR A 42 -5.79 -12.27 1.99
CA TYR A 42 -4.35 -12.31 1.77
C TYR A 42 -3.98 -11.67 0.44
N VAL A 43 -3.12 -10.66 0.48
CA VAL A 43 -2.52 -10.08 -0.74
C VAL A 43 -1.05 -10.46 -0.82
N SER A 44 -0.70 -11.23 -1.85
CA SER A 44 0.70 -11.49 -2.18
C SER A 44 1.32 -10.24 -2.81
N ALA A 45 2.13 -9.52 -2.04
CA ALA A 45 2.80 -8.31 -2.50
C ALA A 45 4.07 -8.66 -3.32
N ALA A 46 4.43 -7.79 -4.26
CA ALA A 46 5.69 -7.92 -5.02
C ALA A 46 6.92 -7.46 -4.22
N ASN A 47 6.71 -6.69 -3.15
CA ASN A 47 7.74 -6.14 -2.28
C ASN A 47 7.20 -5.94 -0.86
N GLU A 48 8.03 -6.12 0.16
CA GLU A 48 7.62 -6.00 1.57
C GLU A 48 7.17 -4.59 1.95
N GLY A 49 7.76 -3.56 1.33
CA GLY A 49 7.29 -2.19 1.48
C GLY A 49 5.89 -1.96 0.91
N ASP A 50 5.53 -2.68 -0.16
CA ASP A 50 4.18 -2.59 -0.74
C ASP A 50 3.16 -3.27 0.17
N ALA A 51 3.54 -4.37 0.83
CA ALA A 51 2.71 -5.00 1.85
C ALA A 51 2.42 -4.03 3.01
N VAL A 52 3.43 -3.31 3.51
CA VAL A 52 3.26 -2.30 4.56
C VAL A 52 2.33 -1.18 4.12
N ALA A 53 2.51 -0.66 2.90
CA ALA A 53 1.69 0.40 2.34
C ALA A 53 0.24 -0.06 2.10
N LEU A 54 0.02 -1.28 1.62
CA LEU A 54 -1.30 -1.86 1.46
C LEU A 54 -2.05 -1.98 2.78
N ILE A 55 -1.40 -2.54 3.80
CA ILE A 55 -2.01 -2.63 5.14
C ILE A 55 -2.25 -1.24 5.75
N ALA A 56 -1.45 -0.24 5.41
CA ALA A 56 -1.71 1.15 5.80
C ALA A 56 -3.03 1.67 5.19
N GLY A 57 -3.36 1.28 3.95
CA GLY A 57 -4.65 1.56 3.31
C GLY A 57 -5.82 0.85 3.98
N VAL A 58 -5.63 -0.40 4.38
CA VAL A 58 -6.62 -1.16 5.17
C VAL A 58 -6.87 -0.47 6.52
N ALA A 59 -5.80 -0.09 7.24
CA ALA A 59 -5.91 0.61 8.52
C ALA A 59 -6.61 1.97 8.38
N LEU A 60 -6.37 2.66 7.26
CA LEU A 60 -7.06 3.91 6.94
C LEU A 60 -8.56 3.68 6.76
N GLY A 61 -8.97 2.70 5.95
CA GLY A 61 -10.39 2.42 5.64
C GLY A 61 -11.17 1.72 6.76
N GLY A 62 -10.48 0.90 7.56
CA GLY A 62 -11.05 0.02 8.57
C GLY A 62 -11.15 0.61 9.99
N GLY A 63 -10.58 1.80 10.22
CA GLY A 63 -10.59 2.45 11.53
C GLY A 63 -10.00 1.56 12.64
N LYS A 64 -10.68 1.47 13.79
CA LYS A 64 -10.26 0.62 14.92
C LYS A 64 -10.79 -0.81 14.87
N THR A 65 -11.75 -1.09 13.97
CA THR A 65 -12.49 -2.36 13.93
C THR A 65 -11.86 -3.40 13.03
N ARG A 66 -11.07 -2.97 12.04
CA ARG A 66 -10.33 -3.84 11.13
C ARG A 66 -8.84 -3.54 11.17
N ARG A 67 -8.04 -4.60 11.21
CA ARG A 67 -6.59 -4.54 11.35
C ARG A 67 -5.95 -5.43 10.32
N GLY A 68 -4.72 -5.06 9.98
CA GLY A 68 -3.93 -5.85 9.06
C GLY A 68 -2.60 -6.27 9.65
N ILE A 69 -2.08 -7.36 9.08
CA ILE A 69 -0.78 -7.93 9.39
C ILE A 69 0.09 -7.86 8.13
N ALA A 70 1.20 -7.13 8.22
CA ALA A 70 2.25 -7.19 7.20
C ALA A 70 3.27 -8.27 7.58
N MET A 71 3.46 -9.25 6.71
CA MET A 71 4.33 -10.40 6.94
C MET A 71 5.54 -10.35 6.02
N MET A 72 6.72 -10.59 6.58
CA MET A 72 7.97 -10.57 5.82
C MET A 72 9.05 -11.40 6.47
N GLN A 73 10.06 -11.77 5.67
CA GLN A 73 11.35 -12.13 6.23
C GLN A 73 12.04 -10.89 6.79
N ASN A 74 12.91 -11.03 7.80
CA ASN A 74 13.68 -9.91 8.33
C ASN A 74 14.50 -9.14 7.27
N SER A 75 15.05 -9.77 6.22
CA SER A 75 15.70 -9.03 5.12
C SER A 75 14.76 -8.03 4.42
N GLY A 76 13.47 -8.37 4.37
CA GLY A 76 12.39 -7.52 3.88
C GLY A 76 12.21 -6.24 4.68
N LEU A 77 12.70 -6.17 5.93
CA LEU A 77 12.75 -4.91 6.68
C LEU A 77 13.54 -3.85 5.92
N GLY A 78 14.59 -4.23 5.18
CA GLY A 78 15.35 -3.29 4.34
C GLY A 78 14.48 -2.59 3.30
N ASN A 79 13.58 -3.33 2.65
CA ASN A 79 12.61 -2.79 1.70
C ASN A 79 11.47 -2.00 2.38
N ALA A 80 11.15 -2.38 3.62
CA ALA A 80 10.06 -1.81 4.40
C ALA A 80 10.44 -0.59 5.25
N VAL A 81 11.73 -0.26 5.43
CA VAL A 81 12.17 0.89 6.25
C VAL A 81 11.47 2.18 5.82
N SER A 82 11.45 2.47 4.52
CA SER A 82 10.85 3.69 3.98
C SER A 82 9.36 3.82 4.33
N PRO A 83 8.47 2.86 3.98
CA PRO A 83 7.06 2.95 4.38
C PRO A 83 6.85 2.84 5.90
N LEU A 84 7.65 2.06 6.65
CA LEU A 84 7.49 2.00 8.11
C LEU A 84 7.75 3.35 8.78
N THR A 85 8.82 4.04 8.37
CA THR A 85 9.23 5.30 9.01
C THR A 85 8.50 6.53 8.44
N SER A 86 8.23 6.56 7.14
CA SER A 86 7.68 7.74 6.45
C SER A 86 6.22 7.63 6.00
N LEU A 87 5.59 6.46 6.18
CA LEU A 87 4.13 6.28 6.00
C LEU A 87 3.48 5.92 7.34
N THR A 88 3.71 4.73 7.87
CA THR A 88 2.90 4.22 8.99
C THR A 88 3.20 4.94 10.30
N TRP A 89 4.48 5.19 10.60
CA TRP A 89 4.86 5.99 11.77
C TRP A 89 4.41 7.45 11.65
N THR A 90 4.56 8.05 10.46
CA THR A 90 4.26 9.47 10.19
C THR A 90 2.76 9.77 10.22
N PHE A 91 1.93 8.93 9.59
CA PHE A 91 0.48 9.09 9.54
C PHE A 91 -0.25 8.41 10.70
N ARG A 92 0.48 7.70 11.58
CA ARG A 92 -0.08 6.89 12.68
C ARG A 92 -1.10 5.86 12.17
N LEU A 93 -0.65 5.04 11.22
CA LEU A 93 -1.44 3.93 10.66
C LEU A 93 -0.98 2.62 11.32
N PRO A 94 -1.75 2.09 12.30
CA PRO A 94 -1.34 0.92 13.07
C PRO A 94 -1.40 -0.35 12.21
N GLN A 95 -0.40 -1.22 12.40
CA GLN A 95 -0.39 -2.57 11.82
C GLN A 95 0.52 -3.50 12.61
N LEU A 96 0.18 -4.78 12.65
CA LEU A 96 1.05 -5.80 13.22
C LEU A 96 2.04 -6.26 12.16
N LEU A 97 3.32 -6.32 12.54
CA LEU A 97 4.35 -6.92 11.71
C LEU A 97 4.62 -8.33 12.22
N ILE A 98 4.61 -9.32 11.33
CA ILE A 98 5.20 -10.63 11.62
C ILE A 98 6.48 -10.75 10.79
N VAL A 99 7.61 -10.72 11.49
CA VAL A 99 8.94 -10.69 10.88
C VAL A 99 9.67 -11.98 11.20
N THR A 100 10.00 -12.79 10.21
CA THR A 100 10.75 -14.03 10.47
C THR A 100 12.22 -13.76 10.76
N TRP A 101 12.78 -14.46 11.75
CA TRP A 101 14.15 -14.27 12.22
C TRP A 101 15.10 -15.24 11.54
N ARG A 102 15.37 -15.03 10.25
CA ARG A 102 16.45 -15.74 9.55
C ARG A 102 17.81 -15.31 10.08
N GLY A 103 18.73 -16.26 10.26
CA GLY A 103 20.05 -16.02 10.80
C GLY A 103 20.07 -15.68 12.30
N GLN A 104 19.04 -16.09 13.06
CA GLN A 104 19.00 -15.89 14.51
C GLN A 104 20.33 -16.30 15.16
N PRO A 105 20.92 -15.46 16.05
CA PRO A 105 22.16 -15.81 16.74
C PRO A 105 22.09 -17.19 17.44
N GLY A 106 23.10 -18.02 17.21
CA GLY A 106 23.16 -19.38 17.75
C GLY A 106 22.37 -20.43 16.97
N VAL A 107 21.67 -20.05 15.89
CA VAL A 107 20.92 -20.96 15.02
C VAL A 107 21.59 -21.02 13.65
N HIS A 108 21.90 -22.24 13.18
CA HIS A 108 22.46 -22.42 11.84
C HIS A 108 21.42 -22.07 10.76
N ASP A 109 21.82 -21.26 9.78
CA ASP A 109 21.01 -20.80 8.66
C ASP A 109 21.91 -20.52 7.45
N GLU A 110 21.31 -20.14 6.32
CA GLU A 110 22.01 -19.86 5.08
C GLU A 110 22.94 -18.62 5.18
N PRO A 111 24.07 -18.58 4.46
CA PRO A 111 25.09 -17.53 4.59
C PRO A 111 24.56 -16.10 4.39
N GLN A 112 23.60 -15.90 3.48
CA GLN A 112 23.00 -14.58 3.22
C GLN A 112 22.24 -14.01 4.42
N HIS A 113 21.90 -14.83 5.42
CA HIS A 113 21.21 -14.40 6.63
C HIS A 113 22.16 -13.98 7.76
N ALA A 114 23.47 -14.24 7.62
CA ALA A 114 24.45 -14.12 8.71
C ALA A 114 24.54 -12.72 9.34
N LEU A 115 24.41 -11.66 8.53
CA LEU A 115 24.36 -10.29 9.04
C LEU A 115 22.95 -9.89 9.46
N MET A 116 21.95 -10.25 8.65
CA MET A 116 20.57 -9.81 8.83
C MET A 116 19.98 -10.27 10.16
N GLY A 117 20.27 -11.51 10.57
CA GLY A 117 19.78 -12.07 11.81
C GLY A 117 20.19 -11.28 13.05
N PRO A 118 21.51 -11.11 13.33
CA PRO A 118 21.97 -10.33 14.48
C PRO A 118 21.48 -8.88 14.53
N ILE A 119 21.31 -8.21 13.38
CA ILE A 119 20.89 -6.79 13.34
C ILE A 119 19.37 -6.59 13.39
N THR A 120 18.56 -7.66 13.29
CA THR A 120 17.09 -7.54 13.21
C THR A 120 16.49 -6.78 14.40
N PRO A 121 16.80 -7.11 15.68
CA PRO A 121 16.37 -6.32 16.82
C PRO A 121 16.75 -4.83 16.72
N GLN A 122 18.02 -4.56 16.38
CA GLN A 122 18.54 -3.21 16.29
C GLN A 122 17.82 -2.40 15.20
N MET A 123 17.46 -3.03 14.07
CA MET A 123 16.70 -2.36 13.02
C MET A 123 15.30 -1.95 13.49
N LEU A 124 14.59 -2.82 14.23
CA LEU A 124 13.27 -2.51 14.79
C LEU A 124 13.36 -1.40 15.84
N GLU A 125 14.36 -1.47 16.72
CA GLU A 125 14.65 -0.43 17.72
C GLU A 125 14.99 0.91 17.06
N THR A 126 15.81 0.91 16.02
CA THR A 126 16.19 2.14 15.27
C THR A 126 14.98 2.79 14.59
N MET A 127 13.97 2.01 14.21
CA MET A 127 12.72 2.51 13.63
C MET A 127 11.67 2.90 14.67
N ASP A 128 11.99 2.84 15.98
CA ASP A 128 11.04 3.00 17.09
C ASP A 128 9.83 2.04 17.01
N ILE A 129 10.06 0.82 16.54
CA ILE A 129 9.03 -0.23 16.47
C ILE A 129 9.23 -1.18 17.65
N PRO A 130 8.34 -1.16 18.66
CA PRO A 130 8.42 -2.14 19.74
C PRO A 130 8.19 -3.53 19.18
N TRP A 131 8.90 -4.49 19.76
CA TRP A 131 8.86 -5.86 19.31
C TRP A 131 9.00 -6.84 20.47
N GLU A 132 8.46 -8.03 20.28
CA GLU A 132 8.73 -9.19 21.13
C GLU A 132 8.82 -10.45 20.28
N LEU A 133 9.20 -11.57 20.91
CA LEU A 133 9.22 -12.86 20.23
C LEU A 133 7.81 -13.31 19.89
N PHE A 134 7.67 -13.91 18.71
CA PHE A 134 6.44 -14.56 18.31
C PHE A 134 6.11 -15.71 19.27
N PRO A 135 4.85 -15.83 19.76
CA PRO A 135 4.48 -16.83 20.76
C PRO A 135 4.68 -18.25 20.21
N THR A 136 5.23 -19.14 21.04
CA THR A 136 5.47 -20.55 20.68
C THR A 136 4.60 -21.54 21.44
N GLU A 137 3.88 -21.05 22.45
CA GLU A 137 2.90 -21.80 23.24
C GLU A 137 1.52 -21.12 23.16
N ALA A 138 0.46 -21.92 23.20
CA ALA A 138 -0.90 -21.45 22.90
C ALA A 138 -1.42 -20.40 23.90
N ASP A 139 -1.05 -20.53 25.17
CA ASP A 139 -1.43 -19.61 26.26
C ASP A 139 -0.73 -18.24 26.17
N GLN A 140 0.36 -18.14 25.39
CA GLN A 140 1.09 -16.89 25.16
C GLN A 140 0.48 -16.02 24.04
N ILE A 141 -0.34 -16.61 23.16
CA ILE A 141 -0.88 -15.95 21.97
C ILE A 141 -1.76 -14.76 22.34
N GLY A 142 -2.79 -14.99 23.16
CA GLY A 142 -3.72 -13.95 23.59
C GLY A 142 -3.01 -12.76 24.23
N PRO A 143 -2.18 -12.97 25.27
CA PRO A 143 -1.42 -11.89 25.91
C PRO A 143 -0.50 -11.11 24.96
N ALA A 144 0.15 -11.77 23.99
CA ALA A 144 0.99 -11.07 23.01
C ALA A 144 0.17 -10.18 22.08
N LEU A 145 -0.96 -10.69 21.57
CA LEU A 145 -1.87 -9.92 20.73
C LEU A 145 -2.53 -8.76 21.50
N ASP A 146 -2.85 -8.95 22.78
CA ASP A 146 -3.39 -7.90 23.64
C ASP A 146 -2.40 -6.75 23.82
N ARG A 147 -1.13 -7.06 24.12
CA ARG A 147 -0.06 -6.04 24.20
C ARG A 147 0.12 -5.29 22.88
N ALA A 148 0.16 -6.02 21.76
CA ALA A 148 0.33 -5.42 20.44
C ALA A 148 -0.85 -4.49 20.09
N THR A 149 -2.09 -4.95 20.31
CA THR A 149 -3.29 -4.16 20.02
C THR A 149 -3.42 -2.95 20.92
N GLU A 150 -3.15 -3.08 22.22
CA GLU A 150 -3.15 -1.94 23.15
C GLU A 150 -2.13 -0.87 22.72
N TYR A 151 -0.90 -1.28 22.38
CA TYR A 151 0.11 -0.34 21.88
C TYR A 151 -0.35 0.36 20.61
N MET A 152 -0.86 -0.39 19.64
CA MET A 152 -1.35 0.13 18.37
C MET A 152 -2.51 1.11 18.54
N ASP A 153 -3.46 0.82 19.43
CA ASP A 153 -4.61 1.68 19.67
C ASP A 153 -4.25 2.96 20.41
N ARG A 154 -3.28 2.87 21.33
CA ARG A 154 -2.79 4.02 22.08
C ARG A 154 -1.93 4.96 21.24
N THR A 155 -1.15 4.42 20.31
CA THR A 155 -0.09 5.19 19.62
C THR A 155 -0.33 5.40 18.13
N GLY A 156 -1.20 4.60 17.52
CA GLY A 156 -1.38 4.49 16.07
C GLY A 156 -0.14 3.96 15.33
N ARG A 157 0.84 3.38 16.02
CA ARG A 157 2.11 2.95 15.41
C ARG A 157 2.21 1.43 15.26
N PRO A 158 3.06 0.92 14.36
CA PRO A 158 3.27 -0.52 14.19
C PRO A 158 3.82 -1.20 15.45
N TYR A 159 3.54 -2.49 15.60
CA TYR A 159 4.11 -3.38 16.60
C TYR A 159 4.63 -4.64 15.90
N ALA A 160 5.76 -5.22 16.33
CA ALA A 160 6.34 -6.39 15.66
C ALA A 160 6.37 -7.64 16.54
N LEU A 161 6.06 -8.79 15.94
CA LEU A 161 6.32 -10.11 16.49
C LEU A 161 7.40 -10.79 15.65
N VAL A 162 8.53 -11.12 16.29
CA VAL A 162 9.70 -11.70 15.63
C VAL A 162 9.63 -13.22 15.71
N MET A 163 9.42 -13.87 14.57
CA MET A 163 9.14 -15.30 14.46
C MET A 163 10.40 -16.13 14.30
N GLN A 164 10.67 -16.99 15.27
CA GLN A 164 11.79 -17.92 15.26
C GLN A 164 11.49 -19.16 14.41
N LYS A 165 12.54 -19.90 14.04
CA LYS A 165 12.40 -21.16 13.31
C LYS A 165 11.61 -22.16 14.15
N GLY A 166 10.57 -22.76 13.56
CA GLY A 166 9.77 -23.78 14.25
C GLY A 166 8.79 -23.23 15.29
N SER A 167 8.48 -21.92 15.29
CA SER A 167 7.41 -21.37 16.13
C SER A 167 6.03 -21.95 15.78
N VAL A 168 5.83 -22.37 14.52
CA VAL A 168 4.54 -22.76 13.96
C VAL A 168 4.63 -24.15 13.34
N ALA A 169 3.68 -25.01 13.66
CA ALA A 169 3.57 -26.35 13.10
C ALA A 169 3.32 -26.30 11.59
N PRO A 170 3.84 -27.27 10.81
CA PRO A 170 3.56 -27.34 9.38
C PRO A 170 2.07 -27.39 9.09
N TYR A 171 1.62 -26.60 8.10
CA TYR A 171 0.25 -26.61 7.60
C TYR A 171 0.28 -26.68 6.08
N GLU A 172 -0.36 -27.69 5.50
CA GLU A 172 -0.32 -27.97 4.07
C GLU A 172 -1.24 -27.03 3.27
N LEU A 173 -0.76 -26.57 2.11
CA LEU A 173 -1.58 -25.85 1.14
C LEU A 173 -2.37 -26.83 0.28
N LYS A 174 -3.70 -26.91 0.46
CA LYS A 174 -4.55 -27.85 -0.30
C LYS A 174 -5.05 -27.28 -1.63
N LYS A 175 -5.15 -25.96 -1.74
CA LYS A 175 -5.55 -25.24 -2.96
C LYS A 175 -4.40 -24.36 -3.43
N THR A 176 -3.97 -24.53 -4.67
CA THR A 176 -2.94 -23.68 -5.29
C THR A 176 -3.60 -22.53 -6.07
N GLY A 177 -2.91 -21.39 -6.15
CA GLY A 177 -3.42 -20.17 -6.78
C GLY A 177 -3.51 -19.00 -5.78
N LEU A 178 -3.79 -17.82 -6.31
CA LEU A 178 -4.03 -16.63 -5.48
C LEU A 178 -5.50 -16.60 -5.04
N SER A 179 -5.75 -16.26 -3.79
CA SER A 179 -7.10 -16.02 -3.27
C SER A 179 -7.51 -14.56 -3.49
N GLY A 180 -8.80 -14.29 -3.74
CA GLY A 180 -9.31 -12.93 -3.90
C GLY A 180 -8.78 -12.17 -5.11
N VAL A 181 -8.21 -12.86 -6.11
CA VAL A 181 -7.80 -12.24 -7.38
C VAL A 181 -8.93 -12.26 -8.39
N ARG A 182 -8.90 -11.30 -9.31
CA ARG A 182 -9.79 -11.30 -10.46
C ARG A 182 -9.44 -12.45 -11.40
N ALA A 183 -10.42 -12.88 -12.20
CA ALA A 183 -10.14 -13.74 -13.33
C ALA A 183 -9.11 -13.07 -14.24
N ASN A 184 -8.20 -13.87 -14.84
CA ASN A 184 -7.21 -13.34 -15.77
C ASN A 184 -7.92 -12.61 -16.91
N ALA A 185 -7.87 -11.27 -16.88
CA ALA A 185 -8.38 -10.45 -17.95
C ALA A 185 -7.40 -10.50 -19.12
N HIS A 186 -7.92 -10.44 -20.34
CA HIS A 186 -7.08 -10.16 -21.50
C HIS A 186 -6.49 -8.75 -21.35
N PRO A 187 -5.21 -8.53 -21.72
CA PRO A 187 -4.61 -7.20 -21.68
C PRO A 187 -5.50 -6.20 -22.42
N ALA A 188 -5.92 -5.14 -21.72
CA ALA A 188 -6.75 -4.10 -22.32
C ALA A 188 -5.98 -3.42 -23.45
N SER A 189 -6.62 -3.14 -24.59
CA SER A 189 -5.96 -2.35 -25.64
C SER A 189 -5.66 -0.94 -25.12
N VAL A 190 -4.41 -0.49 -25.27
CA VAL A 190 -4.00 0.85 -24.85
C VAL A 190 -4.61 1.89 -25.79
N GLN A 191 -5.38 2.82 -25.23
CA GLN A 191 -5.99 3.92 -25.96
C GLN A 191 -5.13 5.17 -25.82
N ARG A 192 -4.75 5.78 -26.94
CA ARG A 192 -3.84 6.94 -27.00
C ARG A 192 -4.58 8.19 -27.46
N PHE A 193 -4.32 9.32 -26.81
CA PHE A 193 -4.98 10.60 -27.07
C PHE A 193 -3.96 11.72 -27.17
N ASP A 194 -3.82 12.28 -28.37
CA ASP A 194 -2.95 13.42 -28.63
C ASP A 194 -3.66 14.74 -28.28
N GLY A 195 -2.91 15.68 -27.69
CA GLY A 195 -3.36 16.98 -27.22
C GLY A 195 -2.18 17.88 -26.86
N GLU A 196 -2.42 18.88 -26.00
CA GLU A 196 -1.37 19.76 -25.48
C GLU A 196 -1.08 19.44 -24.03
N ARG A 197 0.20 19.26 -23.68
CA ARG A 197 0.61 19.05 -22.29
C ARG A 197 0.16 20.23 -21.42
N VAL A 198 -0.68 19.93 -20.44
CA VAL A 198 -1.16 20.89 -19.44
C VAL A 198 -0.21 20.98 -18.25
N THR A 199 -0.43 21.92 -17.34
CA THR A 199 0.31 21.92 -16.06
C THR A 199 -0.24 20.84 -15.11
N ARG A 200 0.54 20.47 -14.09
CA ARG A 200 0.03 19.65 -12.98
C ARG A 200 -1.17 20.31 -12.30
N HIS A 201 -1.14 21.62 -12.11
CA HIS A 201 -2.24 22.39 -11.52
C HIS A 201 -3.55 22.19 -12.29
N ASP A 202 -3.53 22.35 -13.62
CA ASP A 202 -4.72 22.18 -14.47
C ASP A 202 -5.26 20.74 -14.39
N ALA A 203 -4.37 19.75 -14.43
CA ALA A 203 -4.74 18.35 -14.28
C ALA A 203 -5.40 18.08 -12.91
N LEU A 204 -4.85 18.63 -11.82
CA LEU A 204 -5.40 18.46 -10.47
C LEU A 204 -6.73 19.19 -10.29
N GLN A 205 -6.93 20.38 -10.89
CA GLN A 205 -8.23 21.04 -10.93
C GLN A 205 -9.29 20.16 -11.61
N LYS A 206 -8.91 19.50 -12.70
CA LYS A 206 -9.78 18.57 -13.43
C LYS A 206 -10.12 17.31 -12.61
N VAL A 207 -9.16 16.77 -11.85
CA VAL A 207 -9.41 15.69 -10.87
C VAL A 207 -10.39 16.14 -9.81
N ILE A 208 -10.20 17.34 -9.25
CA ILE A 208 -11.07 17.94 -8.24
C ILE A 208 -12.52 18.07 -8.74
N ALA A 209 -12.72 18.43 -10.01
CA ALA A 209 -14.05 18.51 -10.62
C ALA A 209 -14.74 17.14 -10.77
N ASN A 210 -13.95 16.06 -10.88
CA ASN A 210 -14.42 14.68 -11.06
C ASN A 210 -14.47 13.85 -9.75
N THR A 211 -14.18 14.46 -8.59
CA THR A 211 -14.07 13.76 -7.29
C THR A 211 -15.05 14.31 -6.25
N PRO A 212 -16.35 13.95 -6.32
CA PRO A 212 -17.33 14.32 -5.31
C PRO A 212 -16.93 13.76 -3.94
N LYS A 213 -16.97 14.62 -2.91
CA LYS A 213 -16.52 14.27 -1.55
C LYS A 213 -17.27 13.05 -0.98
N ASP A 214 -18.54 12.93 -1.34
CA ASP A 214 -19.45 11.94 -0.75
C ASP A 214 -19.24 10.49 -1.20
N SER A 215 -18.45 10.26 -2.25
CA SER A 215 -18.27 8.92 -2.82
C SER A 215 -16.84 8.64 -3.28
N THR A 216 -15.92 9.57 -3.09
CA THR A 216 -14.54 9.43 -3.55
C THR A 216 -13.52 9.67 -2.45
N VAL A 217 -12.38 9.00 -2.52
CA VAL A 217 -11.17 9.31 -1.74
C VAL A 217 -10.03 9.58 -2.71
N VAL A 218 -9.28 10.66 -2.50
CA VAL A 218 -8.13 11.01 -3.35
C VAL A 218 -6.85 10.94 -2.53
N LEU A 219 -5.97 10.02 -2.92
CA LEU A 219 -4.66 9.81 -2.32
C LEU A 219 -3.61 10.37 -3.27
N ALA A 220 -2.83 11.35 -2.82
CA ALA A 220 -1.81 12.00 -3.63
C ALA A 220 -0.41 11.54 -3.22
N SER A 221 0.40 11.14 -4.20
CA SER A 221 1.81 10.79 -4.03
C SER A 221 2.64 11.97 -3.52
N THR A 222 3.79 11.64 -2.96
CA THR A 222 4.72 12.62 -2.37
C THR A 222 5.32 13.57 -3.39
N GLY A 223 5.88 14.68 -2.89
CA GLY A 223 6.43 15.76 -3.70
C GLY A 223 5.40 16.86 -3.94
N PHE A 224 5.38 17.41 -5.17
CA PHE A 224 4.54 18.56 -5.49
C PHE A 224 3.10 18.19 -5.84
N CYS A 225 2.80 16.92 -6.16
CA CYS A 225 1.43 16.46 -6.42
C CYS A 225 0.49 16.72 -5.22
N GLY A 226 0.81 16.15 -4.05
CA GLY A 226 0.01 16.40 -2.84
C GLY A 226 -0.02 17.86 -2.38
N ARG A 227 1.07 18.61 -2.61
CA ARG A 227 1.13 20.04 -2.24
C ARG A 227 0.25 20.92 -3.13
N GLU A 228 0.27 20.70 -4.44
CA GLU A 228 -0.60 21.41 -5.37
C GLU A 228 -2.06 21.03 -5.14
N LEU A 229 -2.36 19.75 -4.91
CA LEU A 229 -3.74 19.32 -4.60
C LEU A 229 -4.28 20.04 -3.35
N TYR A 230 -3.49 20.06 -2.26
CA TYR A 230 -3.82 20.79 -1.04
C TYR A 230 -4.01 22.30 -1.28
N ALA A 231 -3.16 22.91 -2.11
CA ALA A 231 -3.23 24.34 -2.40
C ALA A 231 -4.45 24.72 -3.25
N ILE A 232 -4.90 23.82 -4.14
CA ILE A 232 -6.07 24.05 -4.99
C ILE A 232 -7.34 23.97 -4.16
N ASP A 233 -7.54 22.86 -3.42
CA ASP A 233 -8.72 22.67 -2.59
C ASP A 233 -8.47 21.56 -1.56
N ASP A 234 -8.16 21.96 -0.32
CA ASP A 234 -7.98 21.03 0.81
C ASP A 234 -9.32 20.48 1.28
N ARG A 235 -9.55 19.18 1.07
CA ARG A 235 -10.83 18.51 1.36
C ARG A 235 -10.67 17.35 2.34
N GLU A 236 -11.73 17.08 3.08
CA GLU A 236 -11.83 15.96 4.03
C GLU A 236 -11.64 14.57 3.41
N ASN A 237 -11.96 14.42 2.11
CA ASN A 237 -11.80 13.16 1.38
C ASN A 237 -10.43 12.98 0.72
N GLN A 238 -9.44 13.80 1.09
CA GLN A 238 -8.10 13.79 0.50
C GLN A 238 -7.03 13.48 1.54
N LEU A 239 -6.00 12.74 1.11
CA LEU A 239 -4.78 12.52 1.88
C LEU A 239 -3.55 12.76 1.01
N TYR A 240 -2.58 13.50 1.57
CA TYR A 240 -1.37 13.92 0.88
C TYR A 240 -0.16 13.22 1.50
N LEU A 241 0.45 12.28 0.78
CA LEU A 241 1.66 11.62 1.24
C LEU A 241 2.81 12.62 1.31
N VAL A 242 3.50 12.70 2.44
CA VAL A 242 4.64 13.61 2.64
C VAL A 242 5.99 12.92 2.49
N GLY A 243 5.99 11.59 2.36
CA GLY A 243 7.17 10.72 2.23
C GLY A 243 6.82 9.46 1.45
N SER A 244 7.53 8.36 1.67
CA SER A 244 7.15 7.02 1.16
C SER A 244 6.85 6.97 -0.35
N MET A 245 7.74 7.57 -1.16
CA MET A 245 7.60 7.59 -2.62
C MET A 245 7.34 6.19 -3.19
N GLY A 246 6.31 6.08 -4.04
CA GLY A 246 5.83 4.82 -4.63
C GLY A 246 4.78 4.06 -3.79
N CYS A 247 4.47 4.50 -2.56
CA CYS A 247 3.53 3.78 -1.70
C CYS A 247 2.04 4.14 -1.92
N VAL A 248 1.73 5.17 -2.72
CA VAL A 248 0.35 5.63 -2.94
C VAL A 248 -0.52 4.54 -3.56
N THR A 249 0.01 3.78 -4.52
CA THR A 249 -0.76 2.79 -5.28
C THR A 249 -1.04 1.51 -4.46
N PRO A 250 -0.09 0.91 -3.72
CA PRO A 250 -0.42 -0.16 -2.77
C PRO A 250 -1.38 0.30 -1.67
N MET A 251 -1.21 1.51 -1.13
CA MET A 251 -2.10 2.06 -0.11
C MET A 251 -3.53 2.25 -0.65
N ALA A 252 -3.66 2.77 -1.87
CA ALA A 252 -4.95 2.90 -2.55
C ALA A 252 -5.62 1.54 -2.78
N LEU A 253 -4.84 0.51 -3.14
CA LEU A 253 -5.34 -0.85 -3.29
C LEU A 253 -5.93 -1.39 -1.98
N GLY A 254 -5.21 -1.26 -0.86
CA GLY A 254 -5.70 -1.69 0.45
C GLY A 254 -6.97 -0.94 0.89
N LEU A 255 -7.05 0.36 0.61
CA LEU A 255 -8.26 1.14 0.89
C LEU A 255 -9.43 0.71 -0.01
N ALA A 256 -9.22 0.57 -1.32
CA ALA A 256 -10.27 0.21 -2.27
C ALA A 256 -10.88 -1.17 -1.98
N LEU A 257 -10.03 -2.13 -1.60
CA LEU A 257 -10.46 -3.47 -1.20
C LEU A 257 -11.25 -3.48 0.10
N SER A 258 -10.88 -2.64 1.07
CA SER A 258 -11.56 -2.56 2.38
C SER A 258 -12.81 -1.67 2.37
N ARG A 259 -12.94 -0.78 1.39
CA ARG A 259 -14.05 0.16 1.19
C ARG A 259 -14.64 0.09 -0.22
N PRO A 260 -15.33 -1.02 -0.56
CA PRO A 260 -15.94 -1.20 -1.88
C PRO A 260 -17.06 -0.18 -2.17
N ASP A 261 -17.56 0.51 -1.14
CA ASP A 261 -18.57 1.57 -1.21
C ASP A 261 -18.03 2.91 -1.75
N LEU A 262 -16.72 3.07 -1.88
CA LEU A 262 -16.06 4.31 -2.32
C LEU A 262 -15.27 4.11 -3.60
N THR A 263 -15.14 5.15 -4.41
CA THR A 263 -14.12 5.20 -5.47
C THR A 263 -12.82 5.75 -4.90
N VAL A 264 -11.72 5.00 -5.02
CA VAL A 264 -10.41 5.41 -4.52
C VAL A 264 -9.54 5.82 -5.70
N ILE A 265 -9.00 7.04 -5.65
CA ILE A 265 -8.15 7.62 -6.68
C ILE A 265 -6.72 7.69 -6.14
N ALA A 266 -5.80 6.99 -6.78
CA ALA A 266 -4.36 7.13 -6.59
C ALA A 266 -3.80 8.10 -7.63
N LEU A 267 -3.38 9.28 -7.18
CA LEU A 267 -2.64 10.25 -7.99
C LEU A 267 -1.15 9.99 -7.81
N ASP A 268 -0.51 9.41 -8.82
CA ASP A 268 0.89 9.05 -8.79
C ASP A 268 1.76 9.95 -9.68
N GLY A 269 3.07 9.88 -9.46
CA GLY A 269 4.07 10.53 -10.30
C GLY A 269 4.97 9.51 -10.98
N ASP A 270 5.49 9.84 -12.16
CA ASP A 270 6.41 9.01 -12.94
C ASP A 270 7.59 8.46 -12.12
N GLY A 271 8.24 9.32 -11.32
CA GLY A 271 9.34 8.91 -10.45
C GLY A 271 8.93 7.90 -9.36
N ALA A 272 7.71 8.02 -8.84
CA ALA A 272 7.18 7.12 -7.83
C ALA A 272 6.74 5.77 -8.45
N ALA A 273 6.10 5.81 -9.62
CA ALA A 273 5.75 4.62 -10.38
C ALA A 273 6.99 3.80 -10.77
N LEU A 274 8.09 4.46 -11.19
CA LEU A 274 9.36 3.79 -11.50
C LEU A 274 9.95 3.05 -10.30
N MET A 275 9.84 3.60 -9.09
CA MET A 275 10.36 2.96 -7.88
C MET A 275 9.63 1.65 -7.53
N ARG A 276 8.35 1.54 -7.88
CA ARG A 276 7.45 0.46 -7.45
C ARG A 276 6.73 -0.18 -8.63
N MET A 277 7.41 -0.40 -9.76
CA MET A 277 6.80 -1.03 -10.94
C MET A 277 6.20 -2.42 -10.66
N GLY A 278 6.74 -3.16 -9.69
CA GLY A 278 6.15 -4.43 -9.24
C GLY A 278 4.71 -4.31 -8.72
N ALA A 279 4.34 -3.14 -8.18
CA ALA A 279 2.98 -2.87 -7.71
C ALA A 279 1.96 -2.90 -8.86
N PHE A 280 2.33 -2.61 -10.11
CA PHE A 280 1.41 -2.73 -11.24
C PHE A 280 0.88 -4.16 -11.39
N ALA A 281 1.73 -5.18 -11.23
CA ALA A 281 1.30 -6.58 -11.27
C ALA A 281 0.33 -6.91 -10.12
N THR A 282 0.60 -6.40 -8.91
CA THR A 282 -0.30 -6.56 -7.76
C THR A 282 -1.64 -5.85 -7.98
N LEU A 283 -1.65 -4.61 -8.44
CA LEU A 283 -2.88 -3.86 -8.73
C LEU A 283 -3.68 -4.53 -9.86
N GLY A 284 -3.02 -5.03 -10.91
CA GLY A 284 -3.71 -5.75 -11.97
C GLY A 284 -4.35 -7.06 -11.47
N ALA A 285 -3.67 -7.82 -10.60
CA ALA A 285 -4.21 -9.07 -10.08
C ALA A 285 -5.35 -8.90 -9.06
N TYR A 286 -5.19 -7.99 -8.10
CA TYR A 286 -6.10 -7.85 -6.95
C TYR A 286 -7.03 -6.64 -7.05
N GLY A 287 -6.75 -5.70 -7.94
CA GLY A 287 -7.38 -4.38 -7.87
C GLY A 287 -8.84 -4.38 -8.34
N PRO A 288 -9.75 -3.84 -7.51
CA PRO A 288 -11.18 -3.79 -7.79
C PRO A 288 -11.56 -2.64 -8.75
N PRO A 289 -12.78 -2.66 -9.33
CA PRO A 289 -13.26 -1.63 -10.26
C PRO A 289 -13.40 -0.21 -9.66
N ASN A 290 -13.49 -0.12 -8.33
CA ASN A 290 -13.53 1.15 -7.61
C ASN A 290 -12.14 1.78 -7.40
N LEU A 291 -11.05 1.17 -7.89
CA LEU A 291 -9.70 1.76 -7.87
C LEU A 291 -9.35 2.43 -9.20
N VAL A 292 -8.95 3.70 -9.12
CA VAL A 292 -8.49 4.53 -10.24
C VAL A 292 -7.04 4.93 -10.00
N HIS A 293 -6.17 4.68 -10.98
CA HIS A 293 -4.76 5.03 -10.95
C HIS A 293 -4.47 6.06 -12.05
N LEU A 294 -4.21 7.31 -11.66
CA LEU A 294 -3.83 8.39 -12.56
C LEU A 294 -2.36 8.75 -12.34
N LEU A 295 -1.53 8.52 -13.36
CA LEU A 295 -0.11 8.85 -13.36
C LEU A 295 0.10 10.19 -14.06
N LEU A 296 0.59 11.19 -13.32
CA LEU A 296 0.99 12.48 -13.87
C LEU A 296 2.48 12.46 -14.20
N ASP A 297 2.80 12.44 -15.49
CA ASP A 297 4.15 12.24 -16.00
C ASP A 297 4.72 13.53 -16.61
N ASN A 298 5.58 14.21 -15.86
CA ASN A 298 6.33 15.38 -16.29
C ASN A 298 7.78 15.04 -16.69
N GLY A 299 8.19 13.78 -16.58
CA GLY A 299 9.56 13.33 -16.82
C GLY A 299 10.61 13.84 -15.84
N ALA A 300 10.25 14.28 -14.63
CA ALA A 300 11.19 14.90 -13.70
C ALA A 300 10.81 14.77 -12.21
N HIS A 301 11.84 14.58 -11.37
CA HIS A 301 11.76 14.76 -9.92
C HIS A 301 11.74 16.25 -9.55
N GLU A 302 10.67 16.96 -9.88
CA GLU A 302 10.56 18.42 -9.68
C GLU A 302 10.75 18.87 -8.23
N SER A 303 10.26 18.07 -7.27
CA SER A 303 10.33 18.43 -5.86
C SER A 303 11.75 18.48 -5.28
N THR A 304 12.72 17.87 -5.97
CA THR A 304 14.13 17.77 -5.53
C THR A 304 15.10 18.54 -6.44
N GLY A 305 14.58 19.33 -7.38
CA GLY A 305 15.38 20.14 -8.29
C GLY A 305 15.18 19.84 -9.78
N GLY A 306 14.21 19.00 -10.15
CA GLY A 306 13.82 18.82 -11.55
C GLY A 306 14.77 17.92 -12.35
N GLN A 307 15.48 17.02 -11.67
CA GLN A 307 16.30 16.01 -12.35
C GLN A 307 15.40 15.10 -13.18
N ALA A 308 15.80 14.85 -14.42
CA ALA A 308 15.03 14.02 -15.34
C ALA A 308 14.88 12.59 -14.79
N THR A 309 13.69 12.02 -14.96
CA THR A 309 13.46 10.59 -14.78
C THR A 309 13.73 9.86 -16.10
N VAL A 310 13.67 8.53 -16.05
CA VAL A 310 13.70 7.69 -17.27
C VAL A 310 12.30 7.45 -17.85
N SER A 311 11.26 8.15 -17.38
CA SER A 311 9.86 7.90 -17.75
C SER A 311 9.61 8.00 -19.25
N ARG A 312 10.36 8.85 -19.97
CA ARG A 312 10.27 9.02 -21.42
C ARG A 312 10.53 7.73 -22.22
N GLU A 313 11.25 6.77 -21.65
CA GLU A 313 11.56 5.48 -22.28
C GLU A 313 10.57 4.37 -21.87
N VAL A 314 9.57 4.70 -21.05
CA VAL A 314 8.67 3.75 -20.41
C VAL A 314 7.24 3.98 -20.86
N ASP A 315 6.67 2.99 -21.53
CA ASP A 315 5.24 2.97 -21.85
C ASP A 315 4.44 2.41 -20.67
N PHE A 316 4.07 3.28 -19.72
CA PHE A 316 3.33 2.89 -18.53
C PHE A 316 1.94 2.33 -18.82
N ALA A 317 1.25 2.83 -19.86
CA ALA A 317 -0.07 2.32 -20.20
C ALA A 317 0.01 0.90 -20.77
N SER A 318 1.01 0.60 -21.58
CA SER A 318 1.29 -0.76 -22.02
C SER A 318 1.72 -1.67 -20.87
N ILE A 319 2.50 -1.18 -19.89
CA ILE A 319 2.81 -1.91 -18.65
C ILE A 319 1.55 -2.22 -17.86
N ALA A 320 0.69 -1.22 -17.62
CA ALA A 320 -0.57 -1.41 -16.90
C ALA A 320 -1.47 -2.44 -17.60
N SER A 321 -1.62 -2.33 -18.93
CA SER A 321 -2.33 -3.31 -19.75
C SER A 321 -1.75 -4.72 -19.59
N ALA A 322 -0.43 -4.88 -19.72
CA ALA A 322 0.25 -6.15 -19.60
C ALA A 322 0.18 -6.75 -18.18
N CYS A 323 0.06 -5.90 -17.16
CA CYS A 323 -0.16 -6.31 -15.78
C CYS A 323 -1.63 -6.67 -15.47
N GLY A 324 -2.55 -6.50 -16.42
CA GLY A 324 -3.95 -6.91 -16.28
C GLY A 324 -4.90 -5.80 -15.81
N TYR A 325 -4.50 -4.53 -15.86
CA TYR A 325 -5.45 -3.43 -15.67
C TYR A 325 -6.57 -3.52 -16.70
N ALA A 326 -7.80 -3.24 -16.27
CA ALA A 326 -9.00 -3.41 -17.10
C ALA A 326 -9.19 -2.24 -18.08
N LEU A 327 -8.56 -1.10 -17.81
CA LEU A 327 -8.48 0.04 -18.73
C LEU A 327 -7.09 0.65 -18.68
N ALA A 328 -6.51 0.96 -19.84
CA ALA A 328 -5.23 1.64 -19.96
C ALA A 328 -5.34 2.77 -20.99
N LEU A 329 -5.28 4.01 -20.49
CA LEU A 329 -5.26 5.23 -21.30
C LEU A 329 -3.89 5.88 -21.25
N ASP A 330 -3.52 6.57 -22.32
CA ASP A 330 -2.26 7.27 -22.45
C ASP A 330 -2.44 8.54 -23.28
N GLY A 331 -1.78 9.64 -22.93
CA GLY A 331 -1.84 10.83 -23.77
C GLY A 331 -1.32 12.09 -23.11
N ASP A 332 -1.33 13.17 -23.86
CA ASP A 332 -1.14 14.55 -23.39
C ASP A 332 -2.43 15.38 -23.43
N ASP A 333 -3.53 14.86 -24.00
CA ASP A 333 -4.87 15.43 -23.87
C ASP A 333 -5.38 15.35 -22.42
N ILE A 334 -5.66 16.50 -21.80
CA ILE A 334 -6.28 16.55 -20.45
C ILE A 334 -7.63 15.83 -20.40
N GLY A 335 -8.33 15.69 -21.52
CA GLY A 335 -9.55 14.90 -21.63
C GLY A 335 -9.38 13.41 -21.30
N VAL A 336 -8.14 12.90 -21.20
CA VAL A 336 -7.87 11.55 -20.66
C VAL A 336 -8.40 11.40 -19.24
N ILE A 337 -8.40 12.48 -18.43
CA ILE A 337 -8.96 12.46 -17.07
C ILE A 337 -10.47 12.18 -17.14
N ASP A 338 -11.24 12.92 -17.93
CA ASP A 338 -12.70 12.68 -18.01
C ASP A 338 -13.00 11.25 -18.45
N ARG A 339 -12.29 10.75 -19.48
CA ARG A 339 -12.42 9.37 -19.97
C ARG A 339 -12.11 8.32 -18.90
N LEU A 340 -11.09 8.56 -18.06
CA LEU A 340 -10.73 7.66 -16.97
C LEU A 340 -11.84 7.57 -15.91
N PHE A 341 -12.39 8.72 -15.52
CA PHE A 341 -13.39 8.81 -14.46
C PHE A 341 -14.77 8.35 -14.91
N GLU A 342 -15.15 8.66 -16.16
CA GLU A 342 -16.46 8.32 -16.75
C GLU A 342 -16.55 6.89 -17.30
N ALA A 343 -15.43 6.17 -17.39
CA ALA A 343 -15.42 4.79 -17.88
C ALA A 343 -16.37 3.89 -17.06
N LYS A 344 -17.32 3.28 -17.76
CA LYS A 344 -18.32 2.34 -17.22
C LYS A 344 -17.98 0.91 -17.61
N ASP A 345 -18.57 -0.04 -16.89
CA ASP A 345 -18.48 -1.47 -17.19
C ASP A 345 -17.04 -2.01 -17.25
N VAL A 346 -16.14 -1.37 -16.48
CA VAL A 346 -14.75 -1.81 -16.32
C VAL A 346 -14.65 -2.67 -15.08
N ASP A 347 -14.49 -3.98 -15.26
CA ASP A 347 -14.25 -4.91 -14.16
C ASP A 347 -12.75 -4.97 -13.84
N GLY A 348 -12.27 -4.02 -13.02
CA GLY A 348 -10.88 -3.96 -12.54
C GLY A 348 -10.29 -2.55 -12.53
N VAL A 349 -9.00 -2.44 -12.17
CA VAL A 349 -8.34 -1.14 -12.04
C VAL A 349 -8.33 -0.38 -13.36
N ARG A 350 -8.66 0.91 -13.28
CA ARG A 350 -8.55 1.86 -14.38
C ARG A 350 -7.24 2.62 -14.29
N PHE A 351 -6.47 2.65 -15.38
CA PHE A 351 -5.20 3.39 -15.46
C PHE A 351 -5.25 4.47 -16.54
N ALA A 352 -4.68 5.63 -16.22
CA ALA A 352 -4.24 6.57 -17.24
C ALA A 352 -2.87 7.15 -16.92
N ARG A 353 -2.04 7.33 -17.96
CA ARG A 353 -0.91 8.26 -17.92
C ARG A 353 -1.29 9.54 -18.64
N LEU A 354 -1.16 10.68 -17.96
CA LEU A 354 -1.23 12.00 -18.56
C LEU A 354 0.17 12.62 -18.59
N SER A 355 0.69 12.87 -19.79
CA SER A 355 1.92 13.63 -19.96
C SER A 355 1.63 15.10 -19.70
N ILE A 356 2.36 15.68 -18.74
CA ILE A 356 2.19 17.08 -18.33
C ILE A 356 3.49 17.86 -18.54
N ARG A 357 3.39 19.18 -18.49
CA ARG A 357 4.56 20.06 -18.47
C ARG A 357 5.23 20.04 -17.10
N THR A 358 6.52 20.29 -17.10
CA THR A 358 7.20 20.77 -15.90
C THR A 358 6.77 22.21 -15.58
N GLY A 359 6.96 22.61 -14.33
CA GLY A 359 6.52 23.88 -13.77
C GLY A 359 5.79 23.66 -12.46
N THR A 360 6.03 24.57 -11.51
CA THR A 360 5.33 24.61 -10.23
C THR A 360 5.08 26.08 -9.87
N PRO A 361 3.91 26.44 -9.32
CA PRO A 361 3.69 27.80 -8.84
C PRO A 361 4.79 28.22 -7.84
N GLY A 362 5.37 29.41 -8.04
CA GLY A 362 6.53 29.87 -7.27
C GLY A 362 6.27 30.07 -5.77
N ASP A 363 5.01 30.26 -5.39
CA ASP A 363 4.52 30.47 -4.02
C ASP A 363 3.77 29.25 -3.46
N LEU A 364 3.95 28.06 -4.03
CA LEU A 364 3.26 26.84 -3.62
C LEU A 364 3.41 26.59 -2.09
N PRO A 365 2.32 26.64 -1.29
CA PRO A 365 2.42 26.42 0.14
C PRO A 365 2.83 24.99 0.49
N ARG A 366 3.27 24.80 1.74
CA ARG A 366 3.30 23.48 2.38
C ARG A 366 1.98 23.27 3.13
N PRO A 367 1.42 22.05 3.15
CA PRO A 367 0.28 21.73 4.01
C PRO A 367 0.56 22.16 5.45
N LYS A 368 -0.39 22.90 6.04
CA LYS A 368 -0.29 23.34 7.45
C LYS A 368 -0.81 22.28 8.42
N ILE A 369 -1.67 21.41 7.93
CA ILE A 369 -2.21 20.25 8.64
C ILE A 369 -1.13 19.16 8.72
N THR A 370 -1.01 18.52 9.88
CA THR A 370 -0.02 17.45 10.08
C THR A 370 -0.46 16.16 9.37
N PRO A 371 0.45 15.25 9.00
CA PRO A 371 0.08 13.95 8.43
C PRO A 371 -0.89 13.15 9.31
N GLU A 372 -0.71 13.21 10.63
CA GLU A 372 -1.59 12.58 11.61
C GLU A 372 -3.01 13.18 11.56
N ASP A 373 -3.13 14.51 11.49
CA ASP A 373 -4.41 15.20 11.43
C ASP A 373 -5.12 15.00 10.07
N VAL A 374 -4.38 14.98 8.96
CA VAL A 374 -4.94 14.65 7.63
C VAL A 374 -5.54 13.26 7.64
N ARG A 375 -4.80 12.28 8.17
CA ARG A 375 -5.28 10.90 8.31
C ARG A 375 -6.51 10.84 9.22
N ALA A 376 -6.49 11.50 10.38
CA ALA A 376 -7.62 11.51 11.30
C ALA A 376 -8.87 12.14 10.68
N ARG A 377 -8.73 13.27 9.98
CA ARG A 377 -9.80 13.94 9.23
C ARG A 377 -10.41 13.00 8.20
N LEU A 378 -9.57 12.33 7.40
CA LEU A 378 -10.06 11.37 6.41
C LEU A 378 -10.78 10.19 7.09
N GLN A 379 -10.22 9.61 8.15
CA GLN A 379 -10.89 8.51 8.87
C GLN A 379 -12.25 8.92 9.45
N GLN A 380 -12.37 10.14 9.97
CA GLN A 380 -13.65 10.67 10.44
C GLN A 380 -14.65 10.76 9.28
N HIS A 381 -14.26 11.37 8.18
CA HIS A 381 -15.08 11.47 6.97
C HIS A 381 -15.53 10.10 6.43
N LEU A 382 -14.66 9.10 6.56
CA LEU A 382 -14.92 7.72 6.17
C LEU A 382 -15.87 6.99 7.13
N GLY A 383 -15.91 7.36 8.41
CA GLY A 383 -16.69 6.72 9.47
C GLY A 383 -18.06 7.36 9.74
N ASP A 384 -18.29 8.60 9.33
CA ASP A 384 -19.58 9.30 9.43
C ASP A 384 -20.62 8.80 8.39
N ARG A 385 -20.43 7.60 7.81
CA ARG A 385 -21.23 7.03 6.72
C ARG A 385 -21.78 5.64 7.02
#